data_AF-A0A8S4SEX6-F1
#
_entry.id   AF-A0A8S4SEX6-F1
#
_cell.length_a   1.000
_cell.length_b   1.000
_cell.length_c   1.000
_cell.angle_alpha   90.00
_cell.angle_beta   90.00
_cell.angle_gamma   90.00
#
_symmetry.space_group_name_H-M   'P 1'
#
loop_
_entity.id
_entity.type
_entity.pdbx_description
1 polymer ?
#
loop_
_entity_poly.entity_id
_entity_poly.type
_entity_poly.pdbx_seq_one_letter_code
_entity_poly.pdbx_strand_id
1 'polypeptide(L)'
;MKKPSTSVEYEEYAFLKEAPKYEAHCKIINDSDTSNLQLVLFQYQTCPFCCKVRAYLDARGISYEIVEVDAVLRQAIRWSEYKKVPILLAKVDGGYQQLLDSTAIISVLETYLRDNSYQLQDLIKFYPITHFVNDTGKATSDVTNKYFIMHNSVVPDEKQRIIEAEEREWRQWADQVLVHTLSPNVYRTASESLETFKWFEEAGGWKRTFPGWECAVMVYVGAAAMWVIAKRLKKRHNIKDDVRQSLYDAANDWMNVIQKKGTIFLGGKKPNLADISVYGILSSIEGCQAFQDLRDNTDIGKWFDNMKASMNRSRGKLMTA
;
A
#
# COMPACT_ATOMS: atom_id res chain seq x y z
N MET A 1 -2.57 -31.12 31.39
CA MET A 1 -2.92 -29.92 30.57
C MET A 1 -2.08 -29.95 29.31
N LYS A 2 -2.66 -30.26 28.14
CA LYS A 2 -1.97 -30.14 26.86
C LYS A 2 -1.91 -28.64 26.51
N LYS A 3 -0.72 -28.04 26.50
CA LYS A 3 -0.52 -26.74 25.83
C LYS A 3 -0.95 -26.92 24.37
N PRO A 4 -1.81 -26.07 23.79
CA PRO A 4 -1.97 -26.06 22.35
C PRO A 4 -0.64 -25.56 21.78
N SER A 5 0.15 -26.45 21.19
CA SER A 5 1.25 -26.05 20.33
C SER A 5 0.62 -25.50 19.06
N THR A 6 0.48 -24.18 18.97
CA THR A 6 0.24 -23.49 17.71
C THR A 6 1.48 -23.71 16.85
N SER A 7 1.44 -24.70 15.95
CA SER A 7 2.47 -24.89 14.94
C SER A 7 2.44 -23.69 14.00
N VAL A 8 3.45 -22.84 14.10
CA VAL A 8 3.64 -21.72 13.17
C VAL A 8 4.31 -22.30 11.92
N GLU A 9 3.56 -22.36 10.82
CA GLU A 9 4.08 -22.81 9.53
C GLU A 9 4.56 -21.61 8.71
N TYR A 10 5.76 -21.72 8.17
CA TYR A 10 6.37 -20.73 7.29
C TYR A 10 6.25 -21.19 5.84
N GLU A 11 5.73 -20.30 5.00
CA GLU A 11 5.63 -20.49 3.56
C GLU A 11 6.56 -19.50 2.85
N GLU A 12 7.29 -19.99 1.84
CA GLU A 12 8.13 -19.17 0.98
C GLU A 12 7.30 -18.46 -0.09
N TYR A 13 7.79 -17.32 -0.59
CA TYR A 13 7.13 -16.65 -1.69
C TYR A 13 7.19 -17.48 -2.97
N ALA A 14 6.10 -17.46 -3.75
CA ALA A 14 6.05 -18.14 -5.02
C ALA A 14 7.14 -17.63 -6.00
N PHE A 15 7.83 -18.57 -6.63
CA PHE A 15 8.79 -18.31 -7.71
C PHE A 15 8.22 -18.83 -9.04
N LEU A 16 8.27 -17.99 -10.07
CA LEU A 16 7.78 -18.33 -11.41
C LEU A 16 8.96 -18.45 -12.37
N LYS A 17 9.13 -19.62 -13.00
CA LYS A 17 10.17 -19.81 -14.02
C LYS A 17 9.96 -18.94 -15.26
N GLU A 18 8.71 -18.66 -15.59
CA GLU A 18 8.31 -17.85 -16.74
C GLU A 18 7.41 -16.70 -16.29
N ALA A 19 7.41 -15.61 -17.06
CA ALA A 19 6.48 -14.51 -16.80
C ALA A 19 5.04 -15.00 -16.99
N PRO A 20 4.10 -14.68 -16.08
CA PRO A 20 2.70 -14.94 -16.36
C PRO A 20 2.27 -14.11 -17.57
N LYS A 21 1.24 -14.58 -18.29
CA LYS A 21 0.64 -13.79 -19.36
C LYS A 21 -0.12 -12.60 -18.75
N TYR A 22 0.33 -11.38 -19.02
CA TYR A 22 -0.34 -10.14 -18.65
C TYR A 22 -0.16 -9.10 -19.75
N GLU A 23 -0.97 -8.04 -19.68
CA GLU A 23 -0.85 -6.86 -20.51
C GLU A 23 -0.65 -5.65 -19.60
N ALA A 24 0.48 -4.95 -19.77
CA ALA A 24 0.75 -3.74 -19.03
C ALA A 24 -0.12 -2.62 -19.58
N HIS A 25 -0.80 -1.90 -18.69
CA HIS A 25 -1.69 -0.79 -19.08
C HIS A 25 -0.90 0.52 -19.18
N CYS A 26 0.11 0.67 -18.33
CA CYS A 26 1.04 1.76 -18.41
C CYS A 26 2.38 1.39 -17.79
N LYS A 27 3.39 2.20 -18.07
CA LYS A 27 4.74 2.10 -17.52
C LYS A 27 5.11 3.45 -16.91
N ILE A 28 5.76 3.41 -15.76
CA ILE A 28 6.45 4.56 -15.19
C ILE A 28 7.92 4.37 -15.51
N ILE A 29 8.48 5.24 -16.34
CA ILE A 29 9.86 5.17 -16.79
C ILE A 29 10.63 6.35 -16.22
N ASN A 30 11.66 6.04 -15.43
CA ASN A 30 12.62 7.03 -14.97
C ASN A 30 13.99 6.76 -15.61
N ASP A 31 14.41 7.67 -16.50
CA ASP A 31 15.70 7.57 -17.21
C ASP A 31 16.91 7.59 -16.25
N SER A 32 16.71 8.03 -15.00
CA SER A 32 17.73 8.05 -13.93
C SER A 32 17.63 6.88 -12.96
N ASP A 33 16.82 5.86 -13.24
CA ASP A 33 16.69 4.67 -12.39
C ASP A 33 17.95 3.81 -12.43
N THR A 34 18.64 3.69 -11.29
CA THR A 34 19.85 2.87 -11.12
C THR A 34 19.61 1.63 -10.26
N SER A 35 18.36 1.27 -9.98
CA SER A 35 18.02 0.15 -9.09
C SER A 35 18.33 -1.22 -9.70
N ASN A 36 18.48 -1.31 -11.03
CA ASN A 36 18.59 -2.56 -11.79
C ASN A 36 17.39 -3.51 -11.60
N LEU A 37 16.25 -2.98 -11.13
CA LEU A 37 15.03 -3.75 -10.95
C LEU A 37 14.14 -3.68 -12.19
N GLN A 38 13.56 -4.81 -12.57
CA GLN A 38 12.46 -4.87 -13.55
C GLN A 38 11.22 -5.33 -12.81
N LEU A 39 10.27 -4.41 -12.61
CA LEU A 39 9.13 -4.59 -11.73
C LEU A 39 7.80 -4.49 -12.49
N VAL A 40 6.86 -5.37 -12.13
CA VAL A 40 5.47 -5.35 -12.64
C VAL A 40 4.52 -5.35 -11.44
N LEU A 41 3.77 -4.27 -11.29
CA LEU A 41 2.82 -4.07 -10.19
C LEU A 41 1.40 -4.38 -10.65
N PHE A 42 0.82 -5.45 -10.12
CA PHE A 42 -0.60 -5.76 -10.25
C PHE A 42 -1.37 -5.05 -9.13
N GLN A 43 -2.27 -4.16 -9.48
CA GLN A 43 -2.92 -3.28 -8.51
C GLN A 43 -4.39 -2.96 -8.80
N TYR A 44 -5.01 -2.28 -7.83
CA TYR A 44 -6.12 -1.37 -8.08
C TYR A 44 -5.64 0.07 -7.87
N GLN A 45 -5.93 0.95 -8.82
CA GLN A 45 -5.46 2.33 -8.83
C GLN A 45 -5.91 3.16 -7.63
N THR A 46 -7.04 2.84 -7.00
CA THR A 46 -7.55 3.57 -5.81
C THR A 46 -7.46 2.76 -4.52
N CYS A 47 -6.76 1.63 -4.53
CA CYS A 47 -6.53 0.85 -3.31
C CYS A 47 -5.40 1.47 -2.46
N PRO A 48 -5.60 1.72 -1.15
CA PRO A 48 -4.60 2.34 -0.30
C PRO A 48 -3.30 1.52 -0.22
N PHE A 49 -3.39 0.20 -0.20
CA PHE A 49 -2.21 -0.68 -0.19
C PHE A 49 -1.39 -0.58 -1.49
N CYS A 50 -2.06 -0.39 -2.63
CA CYS A 50 -1.40 -0.24 -3.93
C CYS A 50 -0.81 1.16 -4.09
N CYS A 51 -1.55 2.20 -3.69
CA CYS A 51 -1.08 3.58 -3.65
C CYS A 51 0.17 3.71 -2.77
N LYS A 52 0.24 2.97 -1.67
CA LYS A 52 1.42 2.88 -0.80
C LYS A 52 2.65 2.33 -1.53
N VAL A 53 2.53 1.23 -2.26
CA VAL A 53 3.64 0.67 -3.07
C VAL A 53 4.04 1.64 -4.17
N ARG A 54 3.09 2.24 -4.89
CA ARG A 54 3.40 3.26 -5.91
C ARG A 54 4.11 4.48 -5.33
N ALA A 55 3.64 5.00 -4.20
CA ALA A 55 4.29 6.12 -3.52
C ALA A 55 5.75 5.79 -3.18
N TYR A 56 6.03 4.55 -2.74
CA TYR A 56 7.39 4.11 -2.49
C TYR A 56 8.24 4.03 -3.77
N LEU A 57 7.74 3.37 -4.82
CA LEU A 57 8.45 3.25 -6.09
C LEU A 57 8.75 4.64 -6.70
N ASP A 58 7.75 5.53 -6.67
CA ASP A 58 7.88 6.92 -7.11
C ASP A 58 8.88 7.70 -6.25
N ALA A 59 8.88 7.53 -4.92
CA ALA A 59 9.82 8.17 -4.00
C ALA A 59 11.28 7.74 -4.23
N ARG A 60 11.48 6.49 -4.64
CA ARG A 60 12.80 5.92 -4.95
C ARG A 60 13.18 6.10 -6.43
N GLY A 61 12.29 6.63 -7.24
CA GLY A 61 12.50 6.85 -8.67
C GLY A 61 12.69 5.55 -9.45
N ILE A 62 12.10 4.45 -8.98
CA ILE A 62 12.20 3.13 -9.63
C ILE A 62 11.21 3.09 -10.79
N SER A 63 11.63 2.52 -11.91
CA SER A 63 10.78 2.25 -13.08
C SER A 63 9.99 0.97 -12.88
N TYR A 64 8.72 0.98 -13.28
CA TYR A 64 7.84 -0.17 -13.13
C TYR A 64 6.69 -0.17 -14.13
N GLU A 65 6.20 -1.36 -14.43
CA GLU A 65 4.98 -1.57 -15.21
C GLU A 65 3.77 -1.70 -14.28
N ILE A 66 2.61 -1.27 -14.75
CA ILE A 66 1.35 -1.37 -14.03
C ILE A 66 0.39 -2.27 -14.81
N VAL A 67 -0.15 -3.25 -14.11
CA VAL A 67 -1.28 -4.06 -14.57
C VAL A 67 -2.47 -3.74 -13.69
N GLU A 68 -3.48 -3.09 -14.27
CA GLU A 68 -4.73 -2.82 -13.56
C GLU A 68 -5.54 -4.12 -13.48
N VAL A 69 -5.98 -4.48 -12.28
CA VAL A 69 -6.72 -5.73 -12.04
C VAL A 69 -8.21 -5.41 -11.99
N ASP A 70 -9.02 -6.17 -12.73
CA ASP A 70 -10.47 -6.10 -12.61
C ASP A 70 -10.91 -6.57 -11.21
N ALA A 71 -11.65 -5.75 -10.46
CA ALA A 71 -12.01 -6.04 -9.08
C ALA A 71 -13.04 -7.17 -8.92
N VAL A 72 -13.75 -7.53 -9.99
CA VAL A 72 -14.82 -8.55 -10.00
C VAL A 72 -14.25 -9.91 -10.43
N LEU A 73 -13.74 -9.98 -11.65
CA LEU A 73 -13.26 -11.19 -12.32
C LEU A 73 -11.80 -11.52 -12.02
N ARG A 74 -11.01 -10.52 -11.59
CA ARG A 74 -9.60 -10.66 -11.17
C ARG A 74 -8.74 -11.49 -12.14
N GLN A 75 -9.01 -11.34 -13.43
CA GLN A 75 -8.44 -12.20 -14.48
C GLN A 75 -6.90 -12.10 -14.53
N ALA A 76 -6.39 -10.88 -14.41
CA ALA A 76 -4.96 -10.56 -14.47
C ALA A 76 -4.11 -11.22 -13.36
N ILE A 77 -4.73 -11.72 -12.29
CA ILE A 77 -4.03 -12.39 -11.17
C ILE A 77 -4.47 -13.85 -10.99
N ARG A 78 -5.15 -14.45 -11.98
CA ARG A 78 -5.61 -15.86 -11.90
C ARG A 78 -4.45 -16.85 -11.74
N TRP A 79 -3.28 -16.51 -12.28
CA TRP A 79 -2.06 -17.31 -12.21
C TRP A 79 -1.45 -17.42 -10.80
N SER A 80 -1.75 -16.48 -9.88
CA SER A 80 -1.24 -16.53 -8.51
C SER A 80 -2.23 -17.18 -7.57
N GLU A 81 -1.78 -17.98 -6.60
CA GLU A 81 -2.62 -18.46 -5.50
C GLU A 81 -3.07 -17.31 -4.57
N TYR A 82 -2.28 -16.22 -4.51
CA TYR A 82 -2.63 -15.02 -3.79
C TYR A 82 -3.65 -14.17 -4.56
N LYS A 83 -4.90 -14.10 -4.08
CA LYS A 83 -6.02 -13.44 -4.78
C LYS A 83 -6.29 -11.99 -4.30
N LYS A 84 -5.28 -11.31 -3.75
CA LYS A 84 -5.35 -9.91 -3.31
C LYS A 84 -4.28 -9.09 -4.04
N VAL A 85 -4.43 -7.76 -4.00
CA VAL A 85 -3.45 -6.79 -4.52
C VAL A 85 -2.96 -5.88 -3.37
N PRO A 86 -1.75 -5.29 -3.46
CA PRO A 86 -0.81 -5.38 -4.58
C PRO A 86 -0.09 -6.73 -4.66
N ILE A 87 0.25 -7.14 -5.89
CA ILE A 87 1.26 -8.18 -6.16
C ILE A 87 2.35 -7.50 -6.99
N LEU A 88 3.60 -7.62 -6.57
CA LEU A 88 4.74 -7.12 -7.32
C LEU A 88 5.55 -8.30 -7.84
N LEU A 89 5.72 -8.41 -9.16
CA LEU A 89 6.68 -9.33 -9.76
C LEU A 89 7.99 -8.60 -9.99
N ALA A 90 9.08 -9.17 -9.48
CA ALA A 90 10.42 -8.72 -9.77
C ALA A 90 11.13 -9.76 -10.64
N LYS A 91 11.68 -9.33 -11.77
CA LYS A 91 12.55 -10.19 -12.57
C LYS A 91 13.84 -10.45 -11.81
N VAL A 92 14.25 -11.71 -11.75
CA VAL A 92 15.43 -12.19 -11.05
C VAL A 92 16.10 -13.27 -11.89
N ASP A 93 17.27 -13.73 -11.46
CA ASP A 93 17.96 -14.82 -12.16
C ASP A 93 17.09 -16.08 -12.20
N GLY A 94 16.89 -16.59 -13.42
CA GLY A 94 16.09 -17.79 -13.68
C GLY A 94 14.58 -17.62 -13.71
N GLY A 95 14.03 -16.41 -13.52
CA GLY A 95 12.58 -16.20 -13.58
C GLY A 95 12.07 -14.91 -12.92
N TYR A 96 10.97 -15.03 -12.18
CA TYR A 96 10.27 -13.94 -11.53
C TYR A 96 9.97 -14.30 -10.08
N GLN A 97 10.36 -13.42 -9.17
CA GLN A 97 10.01 -13.51 -7.77
C GLN A 97 8.70 -12.77 -7.52
N GLN A 98 7.71 -13.47 -6.96
CA GLN A 98 6.48 -12.83 -6.50
C GLN A 98 6.70 -12.22 -5.12
N LEU A 99 6.35 -10.95 -4.96
CA LEU A 99 6.32 -10.25 -3.67
C LEU A 99 4.87 -9.87 -3.33
N LEU A 100 4.52 -10.05 -2.07
CA LEU A 100 3.17 -9.93 -1.50
C LEU A 100 3.19 -9.01 -0.28
N ASP A 101 2.01 -8.54 0.14
CA ASP A 101 1.82 -7.56 1.21
C ASP A 101 2.51 -6.22 0.91
N SER A 102 1.73 -5.14 0.87
CA SER A 102 2.25 -3.81 0.51
C SER A 102 3.40 -3.31 1.39
N THR A 103 3.43 -3.69 2.67
CA THR A 103 4.47 -3.25 3.62
C THR A 103 5.71 -4.11 3.48
N ALA A 104 5.54 -5.42 3.30
CA ALA A 104 6.64 -6.34 3.03
C ALA A 104 7.33 -6.01 1.70
N ILE A 105 6.57 -5.73 0.62
CA ILE A 105 7.11 -5.26 -0.66
C ILE A 105 8.05 -4.07 -0.45
N ILE A 106 7.59 -3.05 0.30
CA ILE A 106 8.39 -1.86 0.60
C ILE A 106 9.65 -2.22 1.40
N SER A 107 9.53 -3.04 2.43
CA SER A 107 10.67 -3.41 3.28
C SER A 107 11.71 -4.26 2.55
N VAL A 108 11.28 -5.20 1.71
CA VAL A 108 12.16 -6.02 0.88
C VAL A 108 12.93 -5.13 -0.10
N LEU A 109 12.23 -4.24 -0.82
CA LEU A 109 12.87 -3.35 -1.77
C LEU A 109 13.78 -2.31 -1.10
N GLU A 110 13.39 -1.77 0.06
CA GLU A 110 14.23 -0.81 0.78
C GLU A 110 15.49 -1.50 1.30
N THR A 111 15.37 -2.73 1.82
CA THR A 111 16.52 -3.53 2.22
C THR A 111 17.46 -3.77 1.04
N TYR A 112 16.92 -4.16 -0.12
CA TYR A 112 17.68 -4.35 -1.35
C TYR A 112 18.41 -3.08 -1.80
N LEU A 113 17.77 -1.91 -1.71
CA LEU A 113 18.38 -0.64 -2.11
C LEU A 113 19.45 -0.15 -1.13
N ARG A 114 19.31 -0.46 0.17
CA ARG A 114 20.31 -0.09 1.19
C ARG A 114 21.52 -1.00 1.17
N ASP A 115 21.33 -2.26 0.81
CA ASP A 115 22.37 -3.26 0.77
C ASP A 115 22.20 -4.19 -0.44
N ASN A 116 23.08 -3.99 -1.43
CA ASN A 116 23.11 -4.78 -2.66
C ASN A 116 23.94 -6.07 -2.56
N SER A 117 24.40 -6.44 -1.35
CA SER A 117 25.14 -7.69 -1.13
C SER A 117 24.28 -8.94 -1.30
N TYR A 118 22.96 -8.80 -1.15
CA TYR A 118 22.03 -9.90 -1.33
C TYR A 118 21.23 -9.79 -2.63
N GLN A 119 21.00 -10.96 -3.23
CA GLN A 119 19.98 -11.10 -4.25
C GLN A 119 18.60 -11.03 -3.62
N LEU A 120 17.63 -10.55 -4.38
CA LEU A 120 16.24 -10.41 -3.94
C LEU A 120 15.66 -11.74 -3.43
N GLN A 121 16.05 -12.87 -4.05
CA GLN A 121 15.63 -14.23 -3.67
C GLN A 121 16.12 -14.65 -2.28
N ASP A 122 17.25 -14.12 -1.82
CA ASP A 122 17.75 -14.38 -0.47
C ASP A 122 17.10 -13.45 0.55
N LEU A 123 16.86 -12.20 0.16
CA LEU A 123 16.24 -11.21 1.03
C LEU A 123 14.82 -11.60 1.48
N ILE A 124 14.03 -12.17 0.58
CA ILE A 124 12.65 -12.56 0.91
C ILE A 124 12.55 -13.60 2.03
N LYS A 125 13.61 -14.37 2.28
CA LYS A 125 13.68 -15.37 3.36
C LYS A 125 13.63 -14.72 4.75
N PHE A 126 14.02 -13.44 4.86
CA PHE A 126 13.88 -12.67 6.10
C PHE A 126 12.45 -12.18 6.36
N TYR A 127 11.56 -12.33 5.37
CA TYR A 127 10.17 -11.89 5.41
C TYR A 127 9.19 -13.04 5.12
N PRO A 128 9.26 -14.18 5.84
CA PRO A 128 8.48 -15.36 5.48
C PRO A 128 6.98 -15.13 5.69
N ILE A 129 6.16 -15.82 4.89
CA ILE A 129 4.70 -15.84 5.07
C ILE A 129 4.42 -16.78 6.24
N THR A 130 3.67 -16.31 7.22
CA THR A 130 3.37 -17.05 8.45
C THR A 130 1.88 -17.29 8.56
N HIS A 131 1.50 -18.55 8.70
CA HIS A 131 0.11 -18.97 8.91
C HIS A 131 -0.20 -19.11 10.40
N PHE A 132 -1.31 -18.51 10.84
CA PHE A 132 -1.76 -18.57 12.23
C PHE A 132 -3.29 -18.47 12.33
N VAL A 133 -3.83 -18.81 13.49
CA VAL A 133 -5.24 -18.60 13.82
C VAL A 133 -5.36 -17.31 14.61
N ASN A 134 -6.14 -16.36 14.12
CA ASN A 134 -6.33 -15.08 14.83
C ASN A 134 -7.25 -15.23 16.06
N ASP A 135 -7.42 -14.16 16.83
CA ASP A 135 -8.24 -14.14 18.06
C ASP A 135 -9.72 -14.49 17.82
N THR A 136 -10.19 -14.43 16.57
CA THR A 136 -11.55 -14.80 16.18
C THR A 136 -11.67 -16.29 15.77
N GLY A 137 -10.61 -17.07 15.91
CA GLY A 137 -10.57 -18.48 15.51
C GLY A 137 -10.43 -18.69 13.99
N LYS A 138 -10.11 -17.64 13.23
CA LYS A 138 -10.00 -17.69 11.77
C LYS A 138 -8.55 -17.92 11.35
N ALA A 139 -8.31 -18.95 10.54
CA ALA A 139 -7.02 -19.15 9.87
C ALA A 139 -6.71 -17.93 8.97
N THR A 140 -5.52 -17.35 9.17
CA THR A 140 -5.03 -16.18 8.45
C THR A 140 -3.53 -16.33 8.21
N SER A 141 -3.03 -15.58 7.24
CA SER A 141 -1.59 -15.43 7.01
C SER A 141 -1.19 -13.98 7.11
N ASP A 142 0.05 -13.75 7.53
CA ASP A 142 0.72 -12.44 7.47
C ASP A 142 2.20 -12.61 7.17
N VAL A 143 2.86 -11.55 6.72
CA VAL A 143 4.31 -11.55 6.48
C VAL A 143 5.04 -11.18 7.76
N THR A 144 5.86 -12.10 8.26
CA THR A 144 6.73 -11.86 9.41
C THR A 144 7.79 -10.81 9.07
N ASN A 145 8.16 -9.99 10.04
CA ASN A 145 9.13 -8.90 9.90
C ASN A 145 8.79 -7.81 8.87
N LYS A 146 7.57 -7.74 8.34
CA LYS A 146 7.22 -6.81 7.25
C LYS A 146 7.50 -5.34 7.51
N TYR A 147 7.65 -4.91 8.77
CA TYR A 147 8.00 -3.52 9.13
C TYR A 147 9.49 -3.29 9.44
N PHE A 148 10.33 -4.32 9.32
CA PHE A 148 11.77 -4.24 9.57
C PHE A 148 12.53 -4.06 8.25
N ILE A 149 13.55 -3.22 8.27
CA ILE A 149 14.57 -3.16 7.22
C ILE A 149 15.75 -3.98 7.72
N MET A 150 16.23 -4.94 6.91
CA MET A 150 17.33 -5.81 7.34
C MET A 150 18.67 -5.11 7.11
N HIS A 151 19.63 -5.38 8.01
CA HIS A 151 20.98 -4.81 7.96
C HIS A 151 21.99 -5.95 8.15
N ASN A 152 22.97 -6.09 7.25
CA ASN A 152 23.90 -7.23 7.27
C ASN A 152 25.14 -7.06 8.13
N SER A 153 25.69 -5.85 8.19
CA SER A 153 27.09 -5.72 8.60
C SER A 153 27.36 -4.58 9.56
N VAL A 154 26.49 -3.56 9.58
CA VAL A 154 26.61 -2.43 10.50
C VAL A 154 25.42 -2.48 11.43
N VAL A 155 25.71 -2.84 12.68
CA VAL A 155 24.75 -2.69 13.77
C VAL A 155 24.39 -1.20 13.85
N PRO A 156 23.11 -0.81 13.65
CA PRO A 156 22.73 0.60 13.72
C PRO A 156 23.10 1.16 15.10
N ASP A 157 23.63 2.38 15.11
CA ASP A 157 23.88 3.10 16.37
C ASP A 157 22.55 3.39 17.10
N GLU A 158 22.63 3.79 18.37
CA GLU A 158 21.44 4.03 19.18
C GLU A 158 20.48 5.04 18.56
N LYS A 159 21.01 6.11 17.95
CA LYS A 159 20.21 7.14 17.29
C LYS A 159 19.47 6.59 16.09
N GLN A 160 20.14 5.80 15.26
CA GLN A 160 19.54 5.16 14.09
C GLN A 160 18.46 4.15 14.50
N ARG A 161 18.69 3.37 15.58
CA ARG A 161 17.66 2.45 16.11
C ARG A 161 16.42 3.17 16.59
N ILE A 162 16.56 4.32 17.24
CA ILE A 162 15.41 5.14 17.69
C ILE A 162 14.64 5.67 16.47
N ILE A 163 15.33 6.16 15.44
CA ILE A 163 14.70 6.65 14.21
C ILE A 163 13.96 5.50 13.49
N GLU A 164 14.56 4.33 13.39
CA GLU A 164 13.95 3.16 12.75
C GLU A 164 12.78 2.60 13.57
N ALA A 165 12.83 2.68 14.90
CA ALA A 165 11.72 2.31 15.77
C ALA A 165 10.52 3.25 15.59
N GLU A 166 10.76 4.57 15.54
CA GLU A 166 9.73 5.58 15.29
C GLU A 166 9.11 5.39 13.89
N GLU A 167 9.93 5.21 12.84
CA GLU A 167 9.43 4.92 11.50
C GLU A 167 8.58 3.64 11.49
N ARG A 168 9.03 2.58 12.17
CA ARG A 168 8.31 1.30 12.25
C ARG A 168 6.96 1.45 12.93
N GLU A 169 6.91 2.15 14.05
CA GLU A 169 5.67 2.43 14.80
C GLU A 169 4.64 3.11 13.89
N TRP A 170 5.05 4.16 13.18
CA TRP A 170 4.14 4.91 12.32
C TRP A 170 3.73 4.17 11.04
N ARG A 171 4.58 3.29 10.52
CA ARG A 171 4.19 2.36 9.45
C ARG A 171 3.13 1.36 9.93
N GLN A 172 3.25 0.85 11.14
CA GLN A 172 2.24 -0.03 11.76
C GLN A 172 0.93 0.72 11.99
N TRP A 173 1.00 1.93 12.55
CA TRP A 173 -0.16 2.79 12.77
C TRP A 173 -0.89 3.10 11.45
N ALA A 174 -0.17 3.36 10.37
CA ALA A 174 -0.78 3.62 9.06
C ALA A 174 -1.65 2.44 8.59
N ASP A 175 -1.19 1.20 8.79
CA ASP A 175 -1.87 -0.02 8.37
C ASP A 175 -2.95 -0.52 9.34
N GLN A 176 -2.85 -0.16 10.62
CA GLN A 176 -3.75 -0.66 11.67
C GLN A 176 -4.78 0.38 12.15
N VAL A 177 -4.53 1.66 11.92
CA VAL A 177 -5.39 2.75 12.38
C VAL A 177 -5.88 3.54 11.18
N LEU A 178 -4.96 4.23 10.47
CA LEU A 178 -5.34 5.17 9.41
C LEU A 178 -6.20 4.51 8.34
N VAL A 179 -5.74 3.39 7.76
CA VAL A 179 -6.45 2.73 6.66
C VAL A 179 -7.89 2.32 7.01
N HIS A 180 -8.15 2.00 8.28
CA HIS A 180 -9.48 1.59 8.76
C HIS A 180 -10.46 2.76 8.88
N THR A 181 -9.97 4.00 8.86
CA THR A 181 -10.82 5.20 8.82
C THR A 181 -11.34 5.50 7.41
N LEU A 182 -10.64 5.08 6.35
CA LEU A 182 -10.94 5.47 4.96
C LEU A 182 -12.30 4.96 4.48
N SER A 183 -12.52 3.63 4.49
CA SER A 183 -13.75 3.04 3.94
C SER A 183 -15.03 3.56 4.62
N PRO A 184 -15.12 3.64 5.97
CA PRO A 184 -16.27 4.28 6.63
C PRO A 184 -16.50 5.74 6.22
N ASN A 185 -15.44 6.46 5.84
CA ASN A 185 -15.52 7.85 5.42
C ASN A 185 -15.96 8.03 3.97
N VAL A 186 -15.34 7.33 3.01
CA VAL A 186 -15.67 7.53 1.58
C VAL A 186 -17.01 6.88 1.17
N TYR A 187 -17.52 5.94 1.96
CA TYR A 187 -18.80 5.27 1.72
C TYR A 187 -19.87 5.59 2.78
N ARG A 188 -19.75 6.72 3.47
CA ARG A 188 -20.61 7.11 4.60
C ARG A 188 -22.09 7.16 4.21
N THR A 189 -22.39 7.79 3.07
CA THR A 189 -23.73 7.89 2.49
C THR A 189 -23.80 7.17 1.15
N ALA A 190 -25.01 6.83 0.68
CA ALA A 190 -25.17 6.20 -0.63
C ALA A 190 -24.68 7.11 -1.77
N SER A 191 -24.86 8.43 -1.64
CA SER A 191 -24.36 9.41 -2.61
C SER A 191 -22.84 9.46 -2.64
N GLU A 192 -22.19 9.61 -1.48
CA GLU A 192 -20.72 9.60 -1.37
C GLU A 192 -20.13 8.28 -1.88
N SER A 193 -20.82 7.17 -1.64
CA SER A 193 -20.37 5.86 -2.14
C SER A 193 -20.39 5.79 -3.65
N LEU A 194 -21.48 6.21 -4.29
CA LEU A 194 -21.58 6.24 -5.75
C LEU A 194 -20.58 7.22 -6.37
N GLU A 195 -20.41 8.40 -5.77
CA GLU A 195 -19.42 9.39 -6.19
C GLU A 195 -18.00 8.83 -6.11
N THR A 196 -17.65 8.16 -5.01
CA THR A 196 -16.35 7.50 -4.83
C THR A 196 -16.09 6.45 -5.92
N PHE A 197 -17.08 5.62 -6.25
CA PHE A 197 -16.92 4.62 -7.31
C PHE A 197 -16.83 5.22 -8.72
N LYS A 198 -17.52 6.34 -8.99
CA LYS A 198 -17.33 7.08 -10.25
C LYS A 198 -15.93 7.67 -10.34
N TRP A 199 -15.42 8.24 -9.25
CA TRP A 199 -14.03 8.69 -9.20
C TRP A 199 -13.05 7.53 -9.38
N PHE A 200 -13.32 6.35 -8.80
CA PHE A 200 -12.48 5.16 -9.01
C PHE A 200 -12.44 4.72 -10.48
N GLU A 201 -13.58 4.75 -11.16
CA GLU A 201 -13.69 4.44 -12.59
C GLU A 201 -12.84 5.39 -13.44
N GLU A 202 -12.89 6.69 -13.13
CA GLU A 202 -12.12 7.72 -13.82
C GLU A 202 -10.61 7.61 -13.51
N ALA A 203 -10.26 7.55 -12.22
CA ALA A 203 -8.87 7.47 -11.77
C ALA A 203 -8.17 6.20 -12.24
N GLY A 204 -8.86 5.06 -12.21
CA GLY A 204 -8.39 3.77 -12.71
C GLY A 204 -8.45 3.60 -14.22
N GLY A 205 -9.02 4.57 -14.95
CA GLY A 205 -9.17 4.50 -16.39
C GLY A 205 -10.01 3.31 -16.86
N TRP A 206 -10.94 2.81 -16.03
CA TRP A 206 -11.63 1.53 -16.26
C TRP A 206 -12.35 1.46 -17.61
N LYS A 207 -12.94 2.56 -18.08
CA LYS A 207 -13.61 2.61 -19.40
C LYS A 207 -12.68 2.35 -20.59
N ARG A 208 -11.39 2.57 -20.43
CA ARG A 208 -10.36 2.30 -21.46
C ARG A 208 -9.83 0.87 -21.35
N THR A 209 -9.99 0.26 -20.18
CA THR A 209 -9.33 -0.97 -19.78
C THR A 209 -10.27 -2.19 -19.83
N PHE A 210 -11.51 -2.01 -19.38
CA PHE A 210 -12.48 -3.09 -19.19
C PHE A 210 -13.74 -2.88 -20.03
N PRO A 211 -14.48 -3.96 -20.36
CA PRO A 211 -15.78 -3.86 -21.00
C PRO A 211 -16.74 -2.94 -20.22
N GLY A 212 -17.55 -2.15 -20.93
CA GLY A 212 -18.44 -1.17 -20.29
C GLY A 212 -19.45 -1.77 -19.31
N TRP A 213 -19.87 -3.02 -19.53
CA TRP A 213 -20.76 -3.72 -18.59
C TRP A 213 -20.04 -4.12 -17.29
N GLU A 214 -18.74 -4.51 -17.35
CA GLU A 214 -17.92 -4.80 -16.18
C GLU A 214 -17.72 -3.52 -15.36
N CYS A 215 -17.44 -2.40 -16.04
CA CYS A 215 -17.35 -1.07 -15.42
C CYS A 215 -18.65 -0.71 -14.70
N ALA A 216 -19.80 -0.87 -15.36
CA ALA A 216 -21.10 -0.59 -14.75
C ALA A 216 -21.36 -1.46 -13.51
N VAL A 217 -21.04 -2.76 -13.56
CA VAL A 217 -21.14 -3.65 -12.39
C VAL A 217 -20.22 -3.18 -11.26
N MET A 218 -18.95 -2.91 -11.56
CA MET A 218 -17.98 -2.41 -10.58
C MET A 218 -18.47 -1.14 -9.89
N VAL A 219 -18.99 -0.18 -10.65
CA VAL A 219 -19.46 1.10 -10.10
C VAL A 219 -20.73 0.93 -9.27
N TYR A 220 -21.81 0.43 -9.87
CA TYR A 220 -23.13 0.48 -9.22
C TYR A 220 -23.30 -0.60 -8.15
N VAL A 221 -22.89 -1.83 -8.44
CA VAL A 221 -22.98 -2.93 -7.46
C VAL A 221 -21.91 -2.75 -6.38
N GLY A 222 -20.70 -2.32 -6.76
CA GLY A 222 -19.63 -2.00 -5.82
C GLY A 222 -20.03 -0.90 -4.84
N ALA A 223 -20.58 0.22 -5.31
CA ALA A 223 -21.04 1.31 -4.45
C ALA A 223 -22.13 0.88 -3.46
N ALA A 224 -23.11 0.10 -3.91
CA ALA A 224 -24.16 -0.41 -3.03
C ALA A 224 -23.59 -1.37 -1.96
N ALA A 225 -22.72 -2.29 -2.36
CA ALA A 225 -22.08 -3.24 -1.46
C ALA A 225 -21.19 -2.54 -0.43
N MET A 226 -20.35 -1.59 -0.87
CA MET A 226 -19.42 -0.88 0.00
C MET A 226 -20.12 0.05 0.98
N TRP A 227 -21.25 0.66 0.62
CA TRP A 227 -22.07 1.42 1.58
C TRP A 227 -22.57 0.55 2.75
N VAL A 228 -22.97 -0.70 2.47
CA VAL A 228 -23.39 -1.65 3.52
C VAL A 228 -22.18 -2.16 4.32
N ILE A 229 -21.08 -2.49 3.64
CA ILE A 229 -19.86 -2.98 4.29
C ILE A 229 -19.24 -1.90 5.18
N ALA A 230 -19.24 -0.63 4.76
CA ALA A 230 -18.71 0.49 5.51
C ALA A 230 -19.38 0.67 6.88
N LYS A 231 -20.70 0.44 6.97
CA LYS A 231 -21.42 0.43 8.26
C LYS A 231 -20.94 -0.70 9.19
N ARG A 232 -20.63 -1.88 8.64
CA ARG A 232 -20.05 -3.00 9.41
C ARG A 232 -18.62 -2.71 9.83
N LEU A 233 -17.82 -2.09 8.96
CA LEU A 233 -16.44 -1.67 9.24
C LEU A 233 -16.40 -0.59 10.32
N LYS A 234 -17.32 0.40 10.28
CA LYS A 234 -17.49 1.41 11.32
C LYS A 234 -17.59 0.76 12.70
N LYS A 235 -18.48 -0.25 12.84
CA LYS A 235 -18.65 -0.99 14.10
C LYS A 235 -17.43 -1.85 14.45
N ARG A 236 -16.85 -2.56 13.49
CA ARG A 236 -15.70 -3.47 13.72
C ARG A 236 -14.46 -2.72 14.21
N HIS A 237 -14.20 -1.54 13.67
CA HIS A 237 -13.00 -0.75 13.95
C HIS A 237 -13.25 0.36 14.96
N ASN A 238 -14.37 0.31 15.72
CA ASN A 238 -14.74 1.30 16.74
C ASN A 238 -14.65 2.75 16.25
N ILE A 239 -15.05 2.99 15.01
CA ILE A 239 -15.09 4.33 14.42
C ILE A 239 -16.21 5.13 15.07
N LYS A 240 -15.95 6.40 15.39
CA LYS A 240 -16.88 7.33 16.03
C LYS A 240 -18.17 7.47 15.23
N ASP A 241 -19.22 7.97 15.90
CA ASP A 241 -20.52 8.08 15.25
C ASP A 241 -20.51 9.01 14.05
N ASP A 242 -19.88 10.18 14.23
CA ASP A 242 -19.36 10.95 13.13
C ASP A 242 -18.03 10.34 12.66
N VAL A 243 -18.10 9.64 11.53
CA VAL A 243 -16.94 8.97 10.92
C VAL A 243 -15.86 9.95 10.50
N ARG A 244 -16.22 11.21 10.18
CA ARG A 244 -15.25 12.27 9.80
C ARG A 244 -14.35 12.61 10.96
N GLN A 245 -14.90 12.69 12.17
CA GLN A 245 -14.11 12.95 13.36
C GLN A 245 -13.00 11.91 13.57
N SER A 246 -13.28 10.62 13.34
CA SER A 246 -12.21 9.59 13.44
C SER A 246 -11.11 9.75 12.38
N LEU A 247 -11.44 10.23 11.18
CA LEU A 247 -10.44 10.55 10.16
C LEU A 247 -9.62 11.78 10.57
N TYR A 248 -10.27 12.80 11.12
CA TYR A 248 -9.60 14.02 11.61
C TYR A 248 -8.70 13.73 12.80
N ASP A 249 -9.14 12.92 13.75
CA ASP A 249 -8.33 12.51 14.90
C ASP A 249 -7.06 11.78 14.43
N ALA A 250 -7.19 10.83 13.50
CA ALA A 250 -6.04 10.11 12.95
C ALA A 250 -5.07 11.06 12.22
N ALA A 251 -5.60 12.01 11.45
CA ALA A 251 -4.77 13.02 10.80
C ALA A 251 -4.08 13.95 11.80
N ASN A 252 -4.77 14.35 12.87
CA ASN A 252 -4.20 15.17 13.92
C ASN A 252 -3.13 14.41 14.72
N ASP A 253 -3.32 13.11 15.00
CA ASP A 253 -2.30 12.27 15.64
C ASP A 253 -1.00 12.24 14.81
N TRP A 254 -1.12 12.06 13.50
CA TRP A 254 -0.01 12.12 12.57
C TRP A 254 0.68 13.49 12.56
N MET A 255 -0.11 14.56 12.41
CA MET A 255 0.41 15.92 12.35
C MET A 255 1.05 16.36 13.67
N ASN A 256 0.51 15.93 14.81
CA ASN A 256 1.05 16.21 16.14
C ASN A 256 2.48 15.70 16.31
N VAL A 257 2.81 14.51 15.78
CA VAL A 257 4.18 13.98 15.88
C VAL A 257 5.15 14.75 15.00
N ILE A 258 4.74 15.10 13.77
CA ILE A 258 5.58 15.93 12.89
C ILE A 258 5.82 17.31 13.48
N GLN A 259 4.77 17.95 14.04
CA GLN A 259 4.86 19.25 14.68
C GLN A 259 5.76 19.22 15.92
N LYS A 260 5.66 18.18 16.77
CA LYS A 260 6.56 17.97 17.91
C LYS A 260 8.02 17.85 17.48
N LYS A 261 8.29 17.23 16.32
CA LYS A 261 9.63 17.10 15.75
C LYS A 261 10.15 18.41 15.13
N GLY A 262 9.25 19.32 14.76
CA GLY A 262 9.60 20.62 14.17
C GLY A 262 10.14 20.51 12.74
N THR A 263 9.81 19.43 12.02
CA THR A 263 10.32 19.14 10.67
C THR A 263 9.22 19.16 9.62
N ILE A 264 9.59 19.10 8.34
CA ILE A 264 8.63 19.07 7.22
C ILE A 264 7.93 17.71 7.15
N PHE A 265 8.70 16.65 7.37
CA PHE A 265 8.27 15.25 7.34
C PHE A 265 8.68 14.57 8.65
N LEU A 266 8.11 13.40 8.96
CA LEU A 266 8.61 12.57 10.06
C LEU A 266 10.08 12.20 9.81
N GLY A 267 10.47 11.93 8.57
CA GLY A 267 11.88 11.72 8.16
C GLY A 267 12.79 12.95 8.24
N GLY A 268 12.28 14.11 8.66
CA GLY A 268 13.04 15.34 8.77
C GLY A 268 12.91 16.22 7.52
N LYS A 269 14.01 16.38 6.77
CA LYS A 269 14.06 17.18 5.53
C LYS A 269 13.57 16.42 4.30
N LYS A 270 13.63 15.09 4.34
CA LYS A 270 13.15 14.18 3.30
C LYS A 270 12.15 13.21 3.93
N PRO A 271 11.14 12.73 3.20
CA PRO A 271 10.20 11.76 3.73
C PRO A 271 10.89 10.41 3.99
N ASN A 272 10.52 9.76 5.09
CA ASN A 272 10.91 8.39 5.40
C ASN A 272 9.81 7.40 4.97
N LEU A 273 9.95 6.10 5.29
CA LEU A 273 8.96 5.10 4.87
C LEU A 273 7.60 5.28 5.55
N ALA A 274 7.54 5.86 6.76
CA ALA A 274 6.28 6.17 7.42
C ALA A 274 5.55 7.32 6.70
N ASP A 275 6.26 8.40 6.35
CA ASP A 275 5.70 9.49 5.55
C ASP A 275 5.13 8.98 4.23
N ILE A 276 5.91 8.17 3.51
CA ILE A 276 5.50 7.53 2.25
C ILE A 276 4.27 6.65 2.45
N SER A 277 4.21 5.91 3.57
CA SER A 277 3.09 5.02 3.87
C SER A 277 1.79 5.77 4.11
N VAL A 278 1.82 6.80 4.96
CA VAL A 278 0.66 7.66 5.23
C VAL A 278 0.21 8.39 3.98
N TYR A 279 1.16 8.93 3.21
CA TYR A 279 0.86 9.65 1.96
C TYR A 279 0.20 8.72 0.94
N GLY A 280 0.75 7.52 0.75
CA GLY A 280 0.19 6.54 -0.17
C GLY A 280 -1.23 6.13 0.20
N ILE A 281 -1.51 5.91 1.49
CA ILE A 281 -2.86 5.58 1.96
C ILE A 281 -3.84 6.73 1.68
N LEU A 282 -3.48 7.97 2.03
CA LEU A 282 -4.36 9.13 1.80
C LEU A 282 -4.56 9.46 0.32
N SER A 283 -3.55 9.22 -0.52
CA SER A 283 -3.64 9.41 -1.98
C SER A 283 -4.75 8.54 -2.61
N SER A 284 -5.13 7.44 -1.94
CA SER A 284 -6.19 6.55 -2.42
C SER A 284 -7.59 7.14 -2.32
N ILE A 285 -7.76 8.26 -1.64
CA ILE A 285 -9.04 8.96 -1.48
C ILE A 285 -8.96 10.43 -1.93
N GLU A 286 -7.88 10.84 -2.59
CA GLU A 286 -7.59 12.25 -2.92
C GLU A 286 -8.74 12.95 -3.67
N GLY A 287 -9.43 12.24 -4.57
CA GLY A 287 -10.56 12.80 -5.31
C GLY A 287 -11.92 12.69 -4.62
N CYS A 288 -12.00 12.10 -3.44
CA CYS A 288 -13.25 11.95 -2.69
C CYS A 288 -13.55 13.19 -1.84
N GLN A 289 -14.83 13.47 -1.59
CA GLN A 289 -15.28 14.49 -0.64
C GLN A 289 -14.62 14.34 0.74
N ALA A 290 -14.43 13.10 1.22
CA ALA A 290 -13.79 12.84 2.50
C ALA A 290 -12.36 13.40 2.62
N PHE A 291 -11.62 13.47 1.52
CA PHE A 291 -10.28 14.06 1.52
C PHE A 291 -10.33 15.59 1.51
N GLN A 292 -11.28 16.20 0.81
CA GLN A 292 -11.49 17.65 0.86
C GLN A 292 -11.87 18.08 2.29
N ASP A 293 -12.84 17.37 2.89
CA ASP A 293 -13.24 17.57 4.28
C ASP A 293 -12.04 17.44 5.24
N LEU A 294 -11.18 16.44 5.02
CA LEU A 294 -9.96 16.25 5.81
C LEU A 294 -8.98 17.42 5.70
N ARG A 295 -8.79 17.98 4.49
CA ARG A 295 -7.91 19.14 4.28
C ARG A 295 -8.46 20.42 4.91
N ASP A 296 -9.77 20.60 4.86
CA ASP A 296 -10.42 21.81 5.38
C ASP A 296 -10.46 21.84 6.91
N ASN A 297 -10.40 20.67 7.56
CA ASN A 297 -10.58 20.54 9.01
C ASN A 297 -9.30 20.14 9.76
N THR A 298 -8.16 19.95 9.09
CA THR A 298 -6.88 19.58 9.72
C THR A 298 -5.68 20.19 8.99
N ASP A 299 -4.53 20.26 9.67
CA ASP A 299 -3.28 20.76 9.07
C ASP A 299 -2.64 19.78 8.06
N ILE A 300 -3.24 18.60 7.84
CA ILE A 300 -2.63 17.55 7.01
C ILE A 300 -2.50 17.95 5.55
N GLY A 301 -3.35 18.87 5.07
CA GLY A 301 -3.34 19.33 3.68
C GLY A 301 -1.98 19.88 3.26
N LYS A 302 -1.36 20.72 4.10
CA LYS A 302 -0.03 21.30 3.82
C LYS A 302 1.07 20.23 3.79
N TRP A 303 1.03 19.27 4.71
CA TRP A 303 1.97 18.15 4.71
C TRP A 303 1.79 17.27 3.47
N PHE A 304 0.55 17.00 3.08
CA PHE A 304 0.23 16.20 1.89
C PHE A 304 0.75 16.87 0.61
N ASP A 305 0.59 18.18 0.47
CA ASP A 305 1.13 18.93 -0.67
C ASP A 305 2.66 18.87 -0.73
N ASN A 306 3.33 18.98 0.43
CA ASN A 306 4.79 18.81 0.51
C ASN A 306 5.23 17.40 0.12
N MET A 307 4.48 16.38 0.53
CA MET A 307 4.72 15.00 0.12
C MET A 307 4.57 14.85 -1.39
N LYS A 308 3.45 15.32 -1.95
CA LYS A 308 3.16 15.26 -3.40
C LYS A 308 4.25 15.96 -4.22
N ALA A 309 4.70 17.13 -3.78
CA ALA A 309 5.82 17.85 -4.40
C ALA A 309 7.16 17.08 -4.27
N SER A 310 7.39 16.38 -3.15
CA SER A 310 8.56 15.50 -3.01
C SER A 310 8.50 14.31 -3.96
N MET A 311 7.36 13.64 -4.08
CA MET A 311 7.18 12.48 -4.96
C MET A 311 7.33 12.87 -6.44
N ASN A 312 6.74 13.99 -6.86
CA ASN A 312 6.80 14.46 -8.25
C ASN A 312 8.22 14.80 -8.71
N ARG A 313 9.17 15.05 -7.80
CA ARG A 313 10.57 15.30 -8.15
C ARG A 313 11.35 14.03 -8.49
N SER A 314 10.95 12.89 -7.95
CA SER A 314 11.61 11.59 -8.16
C SER A 314 10.84 10.67 -9.11
N ARG A 315 9.53 10.89 -9.26
CA ARG A 315 8.65 10.04 -10.07
C ARG A 315 9.05 10.05 -11.55
N GLY A 316 9.07 8.86 -12.16
CA GLY A 316 9.26 8.69 -13.59
C GLY A 316 8.09 9.22 -14.44
N LYS A 317 8.29 9.30 -15.76
CA LYS A 317 7.26 9.70 -16.72
C LYS A 317 6.28 8.57 -16.93
N LEU A 318 4.98 8.89 -16.93
CA LEU A 318 3.92 7.97 -17.32
C LEU A 318 3.96 7.77 -18.83
N MET A 319 4.13 6.53 -19.26
CA MET A 319 3.99 6.09 -20.64
C MET A 319 2.80 5.14 -20.72
N THR A 320 1.77 5.52 -21.48
CA THR A 320 0.69 4.59 -21.82
C THR A 320 1.23 3.55 -22.80
N ALA A 321 0.95 2.28 -22.53
CA ALA A 321 1.38 1.17 -23.38
C ALA A 321 0.66 1.17 -24.73
#